data_AF-A0A3N2D0V9-F1
#
_entry.id   AF-A0A3N2D0V9-F1
#
_cell.length_a   1.000
_cell.length_b   1.000
_cell.length_c   1.000
_cell.angle_alpha   90.00
_cell.angle_beta   90.00
_cell.angle_gamma   90.00
#
_symmetry.space_group_name_H-M   'P 1'
#
loop_
_entity.id
_entity.type
_entity.pdbx_description
1 polymer ?
#
loop_
_entity_poly.entity_id
_entity_poly.type
_entity_poly.pdbx_seq_one_letter_code
_entity_poly.pdbx_strand_id
1 'polypeptide(L)'
;MRRRTPLVLICAALLAACSSGPSVELGEGSMERLDSSPLSEFYTSVYGEVTLTQDEEAVQQRSRQLREADLTAECMAAQGFSDYVPWFPGMGLTATTPEEDPSLDPLERATQWGYGVFTSTAPIVENPDAYIDPNQAVMQQMSDAERSAFWRALVEGDGSGPGANGRLDQADGCVPWASEEVNEIDPRWERGASAFSDPRFAELDRAIQDISTTVAESTALADANRAWSDCMGQDGYDYASPEAAEAHFTILGGEIESRTSDEAKAVAADEIATAVSDQQCRSDTNYDETVQQITWNAEQQILDLYADDITALLGAIQAN
;
A
#
# COMPACT_ATOMS: atom_id res chain seq x y z
N MET A 1 33.97 45.59 -60.48
CA MET A 1 35.04 44.58 -60.39
C MET A 1 34.67 43.56 -59.33
N ARG A 2 34.91 42.28 -59.63
CA ARG A 2 34.68 41.09 -58.79
C ARG A 2 35.29 41.24 -57.39
N ARG A 3 34.62 40.67 -56.38
CA ARG A 3 35.06 39.42 -55.72
C ARG A 3 33.91 38.80 -54.92
N ARG A 4 33.62 37.54 -55.25
CA ARG A 4 32.84 36.59 -54.46
C ARG A 4 33.79 35.86 -53.53
N THR A 5 33.44 35.64 -52.28
CA THR A 5 33.75 34.38 -51.56
C THR A 5 32.71 34.20 -50.44
N PRO A 6 32.15 32.99 -50.23
CA PRO A 6 31.07 32.74 -49.28
C PRO A 6 31.61 32.28 -47.92
N LEU A 7 30.85 32.50 -46.84
CA LEU A 7 31.07 31.79 -45.58
C LEU A 7 29.74 31.21 -45.09
N VAL A 8 29.78 29.89 -44.92
CA VAL A 8 28.79 29.00 -44.34
C VAL A 8 28.80 29.17 -42.81
N LEU A 9 27.63 29.32 -42.19
CA LEU A 9 27.36 29.00 -40.78
C LEU A 9 25.99 28.28 -40.80
N ILE A 10 25.97 26.95 -40.91
CA ILE A 10 25.94 25.96 -39.82
C ILE A 10 24.81 26.24 -38.83
N CYS A 11 23.81 25.37 -38.91
CA CYS A 11 22.65 25.22 -38.07
C CYS A 11 22.99 25.20 -36.57
N ALA A 12 22.26 25.99 -35.79
CA ALA A 12 22.07 25.77 -34.36
C ALA A 12 20.57 25.82 -34.08
N ALA A 13 19.90 24.68 -34.25
CA ALA A 13 18.51 24.47 -33.85
C ALA A 13 18.39 23.05 -33.26
N LEU A 14 19.02 22.83 -32.12
CA LEU A 14 18.84 21.65 -31.28
C LEU A 14 19.09 22.08 -29.83
N LEU A 15 18.07 22.64 -29.17
CA LEU A 15 18.03 22.83 -27.71
C LEU A 15 16.57 23.09 -27.30
N ALA A 16 15.80 22.00 -27.24
CA ALA A 16 14.64 21.77 -26.37
C ALA A 16 14.01 20.40 -26.70
N ALA A 17 14.78 19.32 -26.52
CA ALA A 17 14.18 18.03 -26.23
C ALA A 17 14.20 17.90 -24.71
N CYS A 18 13.19 18.45 -24.05
CA CYS A 18 12.83 17.95 -22.73
C CYS A 18 12.41 16.50 -22.95
N SER A 19 12.99 15.57 -22.20
CA SER A 19 12.59 14.17 -22.18
C SER A 19 11.19 14.06 -21.57
N SER A 20 10.17 14.38 -22.36
CA SER A 20 8.85 13.78 -22.17
C SER A 20 8.99 12.36 -22.69
N GLY A 21 9.24 11.41 -21.78
CA GLY A 21 9.00 10.01 -22.08
C GLY A 21 7.57 9.83 -22.60
N PRO A 22 7.29 8.75 -23.33
CA PRO A 22 5.92 8.47 -23.77
C PRO A 22 5.00 8.43 -22.54
N SER A 23 4.04 9.34 -22.49
CA SER A 23 2.98 9.36 -21.47
C SER A 23 1.84 8.47 -21.96
N VAL A 24 1.30 7.64 -21.06
CA VAL A 24 0.08 6.88 -21.32
C VAL A 24 -1.09 7.86 -21.25
N GLU A 25 -1.66 8.22 -22.40
CA GLU A 25 -2.91 8.97 -22.46
C GLU A 25 -4.07 7.98 -22.67
N LEU A 26 -4.85 7.74 -21.62
CA LEU A 26 -6.09 6.96 -21.71
C LEU A 26 -7.17 7.81 -22.39
N GLY A 27 -7.20 7.83 -23.73
CA GLY A 27 -8.13 8.64 -24.52
C GLY A 27 -8.75 7.90 -25.73
N GLU A 28 -10.08 7.98 -25.82
CA GLU A 28 -11.01 7.62 -26.94
C GLU A 28 -10.76 6.32 -27.75
N GLY A 29 -9.92 5.40 -27.25
CA GLY A 29 -9.82 4.04 -27.77
C GLY A 29 -10.96 3.16 -27.24
N SER A 30 -11.39 2.18 -28.03
CA SER A 30 -12.29 1.14 -27.51
C SER A 30 -11.56 0.34 -26.44
N MET A 31 -11.99 0.45 -25.19
CA MET A 31 -11.53 -0.43 -24.12
C MET A 31 -11.77 -1.88 -24.51
N GLU A 32 -10.76 -2.72 -24.38
CA GLU A 32 -10.90 -4.16 -24.54
C GLU A 32 -11.39 -4.75 -23.22
N ARG A 33 -12.29 -5.74 -23.28
CA ARG A 33 -12.67 -6.48 -22.08
C ARG A 33 -11.55 -7.45 -21.76
N LEU A 34 -10.95 -7.28 -20.59
CA LEU A 34 -9.93 -8.15 -20.04
C LEU A 34 -10.55 -9.03 -18.95
N ASP A 35 -10.06 -10.26 -18.80
CA ASP A 35 -10.58 -11.24 -17.83
C ASP A 35 -9.75 -11.29 -16.52
N SER A 36 -8.59 -10.63 -16.52
CA SER A 36 -7.62 -10.59 -15.41
C SER A 36 -6.82 -9.27 -15.45
N SER A 37 -6.17 -8.94 -14.33
CA SER A 37 -5.23 -7.82 -14.23
C SER A 37 -3.91 -8.18 -14.94
N PRO A 38 -3.55 -7.49 -16.05
CA PRO A 38 -2.28 -7.74 -16.73
C PRO A 38 -1.07 -7.46 -15.84
N LEU A 39 -1.14 -6.44 -14.98
CA LEU A 39 -0.04 -6.12 -14.08
C LEU A 39 0.13 -7.17 -12.98
N SER A 40 -0.96 -7.75 -12.49
CA SER A 40 -0.91 -8.88 -11.56
C SER A 40 -0.23 -10.12 -12.17
N GLU A 41 -0.53 -10.43 -13.43
CA GLU A 41 0.15 -11.51 -14.17
C GLU A 41 1.65 -11.23 -14.36
N PHE A 42 2.00 -9.98 -14.67
CA PHE A 42 3.39 -9.53 -14.73
C PHE A 42 4.10 -9.68 -13.38
N TYR A 43 3.49 -9.24 -12.27
CA TYR A 43 4.07 -9.41 -10.94
C TYR A 43 4.24 -10.88 -10.55
N THR A 44 3.29 -11.73 -10.92
CA THR A 44 3.42 -13.19 -10.75
C THR A 44 4.64 -13.73 -11.52
N SER A 45 4.97 -13.16 -12.68
CA SER A 45 6.15 -13.53 -13.46
C SER A 45 7.47 -13.06 -12.84
N VAL A 46 7.45 -11.94 -12.10
CA VAL A 46 8.62 -11.39 -11.40
C VAL A 46 8.85 -12.10 -10.06
N TYR A 47 7.81 -12.20 -9.24
CA TYR A 47 7.91 -12.60 -7.83
C TYR A 47 7.46 -14.06 -7.58
N GLY A 48 6.80 -14.68 -8.56
CA GLY A 48 6.12 -15.96 -8.39
C GLY A 48 4.71 -15.81 -7.84
N GLU A 49 3.95 -16.91 -7.84
CA GLU A 49 2.60 -16.93 -7.27
C GLU A 49 2.66 -16.87 -5.74
N VAL A 50 1.96 -15.89 -5.15
CA VAL A 50 1.68 -15.87 -3.72
C VAL A 50 0.44 -16.74 -3.51
N THR A 51 0.64 -17.97 -3.04
CA THR A 51 -0.44 -18.95 -2.86
C THR A 51 -1.05 -18.94 -1.47
N LEU A 52 -0.76 -17.93 -0.65
CA LEU A 52 -1.26 -17.86 0.73
C LEU A 52 -2.63 -17.19 0.74
N THR A 53 -3.58 -17.80 1.45
CA THR A 53 -4.81 -17.13 1.86
C THR A 53 -4.52 -16.05 2.90
N GLN A 54 -5.43 -15.09 3.08
CA GLN A 54 -5.30 -14.03 4.10
C GLN A 54 -5.07 -14.60 5.51
N ASP A 55 -5.73 -15.70 5.85
CA ASP A 55 -5.52 -16.40 7.13
C ASP A 55 -4.12 -17.01 7.24
N GLU A 56 -3.62 -17.60 6.16
CA GLU A 56 -2.26 -18.15 6.11
C GLU A 56 -1.20 -17.04 6.18
N GLU A 57 -1.43 -15.89 5.54
CA GLU A 57 -0.58 -14.71 5.67
C GLU A 57 -0.57 -14.19 7.11
N ALA A 58 -1.74 -14.05 7.74
CA ALA A 58 -1.85 -13.60 9.12
C ALA A 58 -1.12 -14.55 10.10
N VAL A 59 -1.29 -15.87 9.92
CA VAL A 59 -0.57 -16.89 10.70
C VAL A 59 0.94 -16.81 10.46
N GLN A 60 1.37 -16.61 9.20
CA GLN A 60 2.78 -16.51 8.84
C GLN A 60 3.42 -15.23 9.40
N GLN A 61 2.74 -14.08 9.30
CA GLN A 61 3.16 -12.82 9.89
C GLN A 61 3.29 -12.95 11.41
N ARG A 62 2.29 -13.56 12.07
CA ARG A 62 2.33 -13.79 13.51
C ARG A 62 3.47 -14.73 13.92
N SER A 63 3.73 -15.77 13.13
CA SER A 63 4.86 -16.68 13.35
C SER A 63 6.20 -15.94 13.25
N ARG A 64 6.35 -15.07 12.24
CA ARG A 64 7.53 -14.19 12.09
C ARG A 64 7.72 -13.27 13.29
N GLN A 65 6.68 -12.56 13.70
CA GLN A 65 6.74 -11.65 14.85
C GLN A 65 7.13 -12.37 16.15
N LEU A 66 6.57 -13.55 16.40
CA LEU A 66 6.95 -14.37 17.56
C LEU A 66 8.41 -14.82 17.48
N ARG A 67 8.87 -15.21 16.29
CA ARG A 67 10.27 -15.60 16.09
C ARG A 67 11.23 -14.44 16.28
N GLU A 68 10.87 -13.24 15.81
CA GLU A 68 11.65 -12.02 15.97
C GLU A 68 11.72 -11.61 17.45
N ALA A 69 10.60 -11.73 18.17
CA ALA A 69 10.53 -11.53 19.62
C ALA A 69 11.47 -12.50 20.38
N ASP A 70 11.44 -13.79 20.03
CA ASP A 70 12.30 -14.82 20.65
C ASP A 70 13.79 -14.51 20.41
N LEU A 71 14.16 -14.21 19.16
CA LEU A 71 15.54 -13.86 18.81
C LEU A 71 16.00 -12.58 19.53
N THR A 72 15.14 -11.57 19.60
CA THR A 72 15.44 -10.32 20.31
C THR A 72 15.66 -10.59 21.80
N ALA A 73 14.83 -11.43 22.45
CA ALA A 73 15.03 -11.83 23.85
C ALA A 73 16.33 -12.60 24.07
N GLU A 74 16.64 -13.56 23.20
CA GLU A 74 17.89 -14.34 23.27
C GLU A 74 19.12 -13.42 23.16
N CYS A 75 19.11 -12.49 22.21
CA CYS A 75 20.18 -11.51 22.05
C CYS A 75 20.29 -10.57 23.27
N MET A 76 19.18 -10.02 23.76
CA MET A 76 19.19 -9.14 24.93
C MET A 76 19.68 -9.86 26.19
N ALA A 77 19.31 -11.12 26.39
CA ALA A 77 19.84 -11.94 27.47
C ALA A 77 21.36 -12.17 27.32
N ALA A 78 21.85 -12.41 26.10
CA ALA A 78 23.29 -12.55 25.81
C ALA A 78 24.07 -11.25 26.06
N GLN A 79 23.44 -10.10 25.82
CA GLN A 79 23.98 -8.76 26.12
C GLN A 79 23.89 -8.38 27.62
N GLY A 80 23.34 -9.25 28.46
CA GLY A 80 23.26 -9.07 29.91
C GLY A 80 21.93 -8.51 30.43
N PHE A 81 20.92 -8.39 29.58
CA PHE A 81 19.58 -7.91 29.92
C PHE A 81 18.56 -9.06 30.00
N SER A 82 18.78 -10.01 30.93
CA SER A 82 17.93 -11.21 31.06
C SER A 82 16.49 -10.94 31.49
N ASP A 83 16.21 -9.77 32.05
CA ASP A 83 14.86 -9.33 32.45
C ASP A 83 14.12 -8.59 31.32
N TYR A 84 14.72 -8.47 30.14
CA TYR A 84 14.07 -7.90 28.97
C TYR A 84 12.89 -8.78 28.54
N VAL A 85 11.74 -8.14 28.36
CA VAL A 85 10.53 -8.76 27.83
C VAL A 85 10.31 -8.21 26.43
N PRO A 86 10.30 -9.05 25.37
CA PRO A 86 9.98 -8.60 24.03
C PRO A 86 8.65 -7.85 24.01
N TRP A 87 8.67 -6.66 23.43
CA TRP A 87 7.49 -5.82 23.28
C TRP A 87 7.54 -5.06 21.95
N PHE A 88 6.46 -5.18 21.19
CA PHE A 88 6.23 -4.41 19.98
C PHE A 88 4.89 -3.70 20.17
N PRO A 89 4.77 -2.39 19.87
CA PRO A 89 3.49 -1.71 19.84
C PRO A 89 2.52 -2.49 18.94
N GLY A 90 1.45 -3.03 19.52
CA GLY A 90 0.48 -3.88 18.81
C GLY A 90 0.52 -5.37 19.12
N MET A 91 1.46 -5.89 19.92
CA MET A 91 1.43 -7.30 20.37
C MET A 91 0.22 -7.66 21.25
N GLY A 92 -0.50 -6.66 21.78
CA GLY A 92 -1.79 -6.82 22.47
C GLY A 92 -3.02 -6.40 21.65
N LEU A 93 -2.83 -5.98 20.39
CA LEU A 93 -3.92 -5.76 19.45
C LEU A 93 -4.24 -7.09 18.75
N THR A 94 -5.09 -7.90 19.36
CA THR A 94 -6.10 -8.55 18.52
C THR A 94 -7.02 -7.42 18.06
N ALA A 95 -6.71 -6.83 16.90
CA ALA A 95 -7.77 -6.22 16.12
C ALA A 95 -8.71 -7.37 15.75
N THR A 96 -9.67 -7.66 16.62
CA THR A 96 -10.94 -8.14 16.10
C THR A 96 -11.53 -6.92 15.42
N THR A 97 -11.15 -6.71 14.15
CA THR A 97 -12.16 -6.23 13.22
C THR A 97 -13.41 -7.07 13.51
N PRO A 98 -14.61 -6.48 13.60
CA PRO A 98 -15.82 -7.28 13.52
C PRO A 98 -15.58 -8.27 12.39
N GLU A 99 -15.88 -9.56 12.59
CA GLU A 99 -15.92 -10.48 11.46
C GLU A 99 -16.89 -9.86 10.46
N GLU A 100 -16.35 -9.14 9.48
CA GLU A 100 -17.07 -8.75 8.29
C GLU A 100 -17.46 -10.09 7.70
N ASP A 101 -18.73 -10.45 7.75
CA ASP A 101 -19.20 -11.68 7.14
C ASP A 101 -18.95 -11.52 5.63
N PRO A 102 -17.93 -12.22 5.07
CA PRO A 102 -17.55 -12.04 3.68
C PRO A 102 -18.61 -12.63 2.73
N SER A 103 -19.62 -13.31 3.28
CA SER A 103 -20.74 -13.86 2.52
C SER A 103 -21.90 -12.88 2.32
N LEU A 104 -21.92 -11.73 3.01
CA LEU A 104 -22.92 -10.70 2.78
C LEU A 104 -22.74 -10.05 1.41
N ASP A 105 -23.83 -9.93 0.66
CA ASP A 105 -23.79 -9.18 -0.59
C ASP A 105 -23.54 -7.67 -0.32
N PRO A 106 -22.99 -6.92 -1.28
CA PRO A 106 -22.65 -5.52 -1.07
C PRO A 106 -23.84 -4.64 -0.63
N LEU A 107 -25.05 -4.92 -1.10
CA LEU A 107 -26.26 -4.18 -0.74
C LEU A 107 -26.75 -4.56 0.66
N GLU A 108 -26.69 -5.84 1.03
CA GLU A 108 -26.94 -6.31 2.40
C GLU A 108 -25.96 -5.68 3.39
N ARG A 109 -24.68 -5.56 3.01
CA ARG A 109 -23.66 -4.88 3.82
C ARG A 109 -23.94 -3.39 3.97
N ALA A 110 -24.24 -2.68 2.88
CA ALA A 110 -24.61 -1.26 2.95
C ALA A 110 -25.87 -1.02 3.79
N THR A 111 -26.83 -1.95 3.75
CA THR A 111 -28.06 -1.87 4.57
C THR A 111 -27.76 -2.03 6.07
N GLN A 112 -26.83 -2.90 6.42
CA GLN A 112 -26.48 -3.17 7.82
C GLN A 112 -25.51 -2.14 8.40
N TRP A 113 -24.57 -1.67 7.59
CA TRP A 113 -23.39 -0.94 8.08
C TRP A 113 -23.16 0.39 7.36
N GLY A 114 -23.87 0.72 6.29
CA GLY A 114 -23.54 1.90 5.50
C GLY A 114 -22.10 1.85 4.98
N TYR A 115 -21.34 2.93 5.13
CA TYR A 115 -19.89 2.98 4.88
C TYR A 115 -19.04 2.54 6.09
N GLY A 116 -19.66 2.20 7.22
CA GLY A 116 -18.97 1.71 8.42
C GLY A 116 -18.41 2.79 9.34
N VAL A 117 -18.63 4.08 9.07
CA VAL A 117 -18.06 5.19 9.85
C VAL A 117 -18.74 5.30 11.22
N PHE A 118 -20.07 5.26 11.27
CA PHE A 118 -20.85 5.42 12.51
C PHE A 118 -21.45 4.12 13.04
N THR A 119 -21.51 3.09 12.19
CA THR A 119 -22.17 1.80 12.48
C THR A 119 -21.18 0.70 12.88
N SER A 120 -19.88 0.89 12.64
CA SER A 120 -18.87 -0.09 13.04
C SER A 120 -18.96 -0.31 14.55
N THR A 121 -19.42 -1.50 14.92
CA THR A 121 -19.60 -1.95 16.31
C THR A 121 -18.32 -2.50 16.90
N ALA A 122 -17.19 -2.42 16.18
CA ALA A 122 -15.89 -2.81 16.69
C ALA A 122 -15.69 -2.13 18.05
N PRO A 123 -15.71 -2.86 19.18
CA PRO A 123 -15.23 -2.27 20.40
C PRO A 123 -13.77 -1.92 20.08
N ILE A 124 -13.42 -0.64 20.20
CA ILE A 124 -12.03 -0.31 20.47
C ILE A 124 -11.79 -0.94 21.83
N VAL A 125 -11.30 -2.19 21.82
CA VAL A 125 -10.75 -2.80 23.01
C VAL A 125 -9.46 -2.04 23.23
N GLU A 126 -9.58 -0.88 23.87
CA GLU A 126 -8.48 -0.33 24.63
C GLU A 126 -8.19 -1.39 25.68
N ASN A 127 -7.26 -2.29 25.39
CA ASN A 127 -6.56 -3.00 26.41
C ASN A 127 -5.51 -2.00 26.90
N PRO A 128 -5.77 -1.22 27.97
CA PRO A 128 -4.81 -0.23 28.45
C PRO A 128 -3.47 -0.88 28.78
N ASP A 129 -3.45 -2.17 29.13
CA ASP A 129 -2.24 -2.93 29.41
C ASP A 129 -1.44 -3.28 28.15
N ALA A 130 -2.06 -3.27 26.95
CA ALA A 130 -1.37 -3.46 25.67
C ALA A 130 -0.48 -2.28 25.27
N TYR A 131 -0.68 -1.11 25.89
CA TYR A 131 0.12 0.11 25.68
C TYR A 131 1.16 0.35 26.78
N ILE A 132 1.19 -0.46 27.83
CA ILE A 132 2.20 -0.38 28.89
C ILE A 132 3.41 -1.20 28.46
N ASP A 133 4.53 -0.53 28.16
CA ASP A 133 5.80 -1.20 27.90
C ASP A 133 6.24 -1.98 29.17
N PRO A 134 6.32 -3.33 29.12
CA PRO A 134 6.68 -4.15 30.26
C PRO A 134 8.11 -3.89 30.76
N ASN A 135 8.97 -3.31 29.92
CA ASN A 135 10.34 -2.95 30.28
C ASN A 135 10.42 -1.59 30.97
N GLN A 136 9.35 -0.78 30.95
CA GLN A 136 9.38 0.60 31.46
C GLN A 136 9.76 0.66 32.94
N ALA A 137 9.22 -0.24 33.77
CA ALA A 137 9.51 -0.28 35.21
C ALA A 137 10.97 -0.69 35.51
N VAL A 138 11.56 -1.55 34.67
CA VAL A 138 12.96 -1.97 34.79
C VAL A 138 13.89 -0.85 34.32
N MET A 139 13.58 -0.22 33.17
CA MET A 139 14.34 0.91 32.61
C MET A 139 14.36 2.15 33.51
N GLN A 140 13.30 2.38 34.29
CA GLN A 140 13.25 3.48 35.27
C GLN A 140 14.18 3.25 36.47
N GLN A 141 14.52 2.00 36.77
CA GLN A 141 15.44 1.64 37.86
C GLN A 141 16.91 1.63 37.41
N MET A 142 17.16 1.60 36.09
CA MET A 142 18.51 1.69 35.52
C MET A 142 19.12 3.08 35.73
N SER A 143 20.42 3.11 36.02
CA SER A 143 21.23 4.33 35.87
C SER A 143 21.27 4.78 34.41
N ASP A 144 21.65 6.03 34.17
CA ASP A 144 21.74 6.55 32.80
C ASP A 144 22.74 5.74 31.94
N ALA A 145 23.84 5.26 32.53
CA ALA A 145 24.81 4.42 31.84
C ALA A 145 24.23 3.05 31.46
N GLU A 146 23.47 2.42 32.36
CA GLU A 146 22.79 1.15 32.10
C GLU A 146 21.69 1.32 31.05
N ARG A 147 20.92 2.41 31.12
CA ARG A 147 19.89 2.72 30.13
C ARG A 147 20.47 2.97 28.74
N SER A 148 21.61 3.67 28.64
CA SER A 148 22.32 3.83 27.37
C SER A 148 22.89 2.51 26.84
N ALA A 149 23.36 1.61 27.71
CA ALA A 149 23.79 0.29 27.28
C ALA A 149 22.62 -0.57 26.79
N PHE A 150 21.45 -0.46 27.45
CA PHE A 150 20.22 -1.13 27.05
C PHE A 150 19.77 -0.73 25.64
N TRP A 151 19.64 0.57 25.36
CA TRP A 151 19.22 1.04 24.02
C TRP A 151 20.23 0.72 22.93
N ARG A 152 21.52 0.74 23.27
CA ARG A 152 22.59 0.32 22.35
C ARG A 152 22.44 -1.15 21.98
N ALA A 153 22.27 -2.02 22.96
CA ALA A 153 22.08 -3.45 22.72
C ALA A 153 20.77 -3.73 21.95
N LEU A 154 19.70 -3.01 22.26
CA LEU A 154 18.40 -3.27 21.67
C LEU A 154 18.28 -2.79 20.21
N VAL A 155 18.72 -1.57 19.91
CA VAL A 155 18.44 -0.90 18.61
C VAL A 155 19.68 -0.33 17.93
N GLU A 156 20.58 0.35 18.65
CA GLU A 156 21.62 1.17 17.99
C GLU A 156 22.84 0.37 17.50
N GLY A 157 23.17 -0.73 18.18
CA GLY A 157 24.40 -1.48 17.96
C GLY A 157 25.68 -0.73 18.36
N ASP A 158 26.83 -1.35 18.14
CA ASP A 158 28.15 -0.76 18.41
C ASP A 158 28.69 0.10 17.26
N GLY A 159 27.91 0.20 16.16
CA GLY A 159 28.25 0.95 14.96
C GLY A 159 29.21 0.23 14.01
N SER A 160 29.41 -1.08 14.19
CA SER A 160 30.18 -1.92 13.26
C SER A 160 29.55 -1.95 11.87
N GLY A 161 28.21 -1.95 11.82
CA GLY A 161 27.47 -2.09 10.57
C GLY A 161 27.57 -3.51 10.01
N PRO A 162 26.92 -3.78 8.87
CA PRO A 162 26.88 -5.12 8.32
C PRO A 162 28.27 -5.72 8.12
N GLY A 163 28.42 -6.99 8.48
CA GLY A 163 29.66 -7.74 8.37
C GLY A 163 30.14 -7.90 6.92
N ALA A 164 31.27 -8.58 6.73
CA ALA A 164 31.88 -8.77 5.40
C ALA A 164 30.99 -9.54 4.40
N ASN A 165 29.94 -10.22 4.88
CA ASN A 165 28.91 -10.89 4.09
C ASN A 165 27.68 -10.01 3.81
N GLY A 166 27.68 -8.75 4.24
CA GLY A 166 26.56 -7.82 4.10
C GLY A 166 25.41 -8.05 5.09
N ARG A 167 25.59 -8.93 6.08
CA ARG A 167 24.57 -9.25 7.10
C ARG A 167 24.87 -8.59 8.42
N LEU A 168 23.82 -8.19 9.14
CA LEU A 168 23.93 -7.71 10.51
C LEU A 168 24.28 -8.87 11.46
N ASP A 169 24.96 -8.55 12.55
CA ASP A 169 25.13 -9.44 13.69
C ASP A 169 24.53 -8.86 14.97
N GLN A 170 24.56 -9.62 16.07
CA GLN A 170 23.98 -9.17 17.35
C GLN A 170 24.63 -7.91 17.92
N ALA A 171 25.86 -7.56 17.51
CA ALA A 171 26.52 -6.33 17.92
C ALA A 171 25.95 -5.09 17.21
N ASP A 172 25.24 -5.27 16.09
CA ASP A 172 24.56 -4.19 15.36
C ASP A 172 23.17 -3.82 15.93
N GLY A 173 22.77 -4.48 17.01
CA GLY A 173 21.50 -4.26 17.69
C GLY A 173 20.58 -5.48 17.58
N CYS A 174 19.98 -5.88 18.70
CA CYS A 174 19.20 -7.11 18.81
C CYS A 174 17.93 -7.11 17.95
N VAL A 175 17.21 -5.97 17.86
CA VAL A 175 16.02 -5.84 17.01
C VAL A 175 16.38 -5.90 15.52
N PRO A 176 17.27 -5.05 14.97
CA PRO A 176 17.58 -5.10 13.54
C PRO A 176 18.22 -6.44 13.11
N TRP A 177 19.05 -7.07 13.96
CA TRP A 177 19.56 -8.42 13.71
C TRP A 177 18.45 -9.47 13.68
N ALA A 178 17.58 -9.51 14.71
CA ALA A 178 16.48 -10.48 14.76
C ALA A 178 15.53 -10.32 13.56
N SER A 179 15.28 -9.07 13.14
CA SER A 179 14.48 -8.76 11.97
C SER A 179 15.11 -9.33 10.69
N GLU A 180 16.43 -9.20 10.49
CA GLU A 180 17.12 -9.78 9.33
C GLU A 180 17.14 -11.32 9.33
N GLU A 181 17.23 -11.94 10.52
CA GLU A 181 17.20 -13.41 10.66
C GLU A 181 15.80 -14.00 10.41
N VAL A 182 14.74 -13.27 10.77
CA VAL A 182 13.35 -13.68 10.50
C VAL A 182 12.95 -13.38 9.06
N ASN A 183 13.37 -12.23 8.56
CA ASN A 183 13.16 -11.83 7.17
C ASN A 183 14.30 -12.40 6.31
N GLU A 184 14.46 -13.73 6.29
CA GLU A 184 15.09 -14.39 5.14
C GLU A 184 14.28 -13.98 3.92
N ILE A 185 14.73 -12.91 3.24
CA ILE A 185 14.05 -12.34 2.09
C ILE A 185 13.93 -13.48 1.09
N ASP A 186 12.70 -13.80 0.67
CA ASP A 186 12.50 -14.76 -0.41
C ASP A 186 13.45 -14.34 -1.53
N PRO A 187 14.42 -15.18 -1.94
CA PRO A 187 15.42 -14.77 -2.92
C PRO A 187 14.77 -14.30 -4.23
N ARG A 188 13.51 -14.66 -4.51
CA ARG A 188 12.71 -14.13 -5.62
C ARG A 188 12.35 -12.65 -5.42
N TRP A 189 11.93 -12.26 -4.22
CA TRP A 189 11.64 -10.87 -3.87
C TRP A 189 12.89 -10.00 -4.00
N GLU A 190 14.03 -10.48 -3.48
CA GLU A 190 15.31 -9.77 -3.58
C GLU A 190 15.75 -9.60 -5.05
N ARG A 191 15.66 -10.67 -5.85
CA ARG A 191 15.99 -10.60 -7.29
C ARG A 191 15.06 -9.64 -8.05
N GLY A 192 13.76 -9.68 -7.80
CA GLY A 192 12.80 -8.77 -8.41
C GLY A 192 13.05 -7.31 -8.04
N ALA A 193 13.18 -7.01 -6.74
CA ALA A 193 13.45 -5.67 -6.25
C ALA A 193 14.79 -5.11 -6.76
N SER A 194 15.84 -5.95 -6.80
CA SER A 194 17.15 -5.59 -7.35
C SER A 194 17.06 -5.29 -8.85
N ALA A 195 16.29 -6.07 -9.61
CA ALA A 195 16.10 -5.84 -11.03
C ALA A 195 15.38 -4.50 -11.30
N PHE A 196 14.33 -4.16 -10.56
CA PHE A 196 13.65 -2.86 -10.67
C PHE A 196 14.52 -1.67 -10.25
N SER A 197 15.52 -1.88 -9.39
CA SER A 197 16.46 -0.84 -8.98
C SER A 197 17.49 -0.47 -10.07
N ASP A 198 17.54 -1.21 -11.18
CA ASP A 198 18.40 -0.87 -12.31
C ASP A 198 17.89 0.39 -13.03
N PRO A 199 18.71 1.46 -13.17
CA PRO A 199 18.29 2.71 -13.83
C PRO A 199 17.75 2.53 -15.25
N ARG A 200 18.05 1.43 -15.92
CA ARG A 200 17.49 1.09 -17.24
C ARG A 200 15.97 0.93 -17.22
N PHE A 201 15.38 0.53 -16.09
CA PHE A 201 13.93 0.28 -15.97
C PHE A 201 13.19 1.38 -15.20
N ALA A 202 13.85 2.51 -14.91
CA ALA A 202 13.27 3.57 -14.08
C ALA A 202 12.00 4.21 -14.67
N GLU A 203 11.85 4.24 -15.99
CA GLU A 203 10.64 4.76 -16.65
C GLU A 203 9.48 3.77 -16.58
N LEU A 204 9.76 2.46 -16.75
CA LEU A 204 8.78 1.39 -16.53
C LEU A 204 8.27 1.38 -15.08
N ASP A 205 9.19 1.42 -14.13
CA ASP A 205 8.87 1.46 -12.69
C ASP A 205 7.98 2.67 -12.35
N ARG A 206 8.34 3.85 -12.86
CA ARG A 206 7.52 5.06 -12.68
C ARG A 206 6.14 4.92 -13.32
N ALA A 207 6.06 4.41 -14.55
CA ALA A 207 4.78 4.22 -15.23
C ALA A 207 3.86 3.26 -14.47
N ILE A 208 4.39 2.19 -13.90
CA ILE A 208 3.66 1.25 -13.04
C ILE A 208 3.19 1.96 -11.76
N GLN A 209 4.05 2.74 -11.11
CA GLN A 209 3.69 3.48 -9.89
C GLN A 209 2.63 4.57 -10.13
N ASP A 210 2.66 5.21 -11.29
CA ASP A 210 1.76 6.30 -11.68
C ASP A 210 0.42 5.82 -12.24
N ILE A 211 0.15 4.51 -12.26
CA ILE A 211 -1.07 3.96 -12.88
C ILE A 211 -2.36 4.49 -12.24
N SER A 212 -2.39 4.65 -10.92
CA SER A 212 -3.56 5.18 -10.20
C SER A 212 -3.86 6.62 -10.60
N THR A 213 -2.82 7.44 -10.79
CA THR A 213 -2.93 8.81 -11.29
C THR A 213 -3.44 8.81 -12.73
N THR A 214 -2.88 7.94 -13.57
CA THR A 214 -3.28 7.78 -14.97
C THR A 214 -4.78 7.42 -15.09
N VAL A 215 -5.26 6.50 -14.27
CA VAL A 215 -6.68 6.12 -14.20
C VAL A 215 -7.53 7.28 -13.66
N ALA A 216 -7.09 7.94 -12.58
CA ALA A 216 -7.80 9.05 -11.95
C ALA A 216 -8.02 10.25 -12.91
N GLU A 217 -7.07 10.50 -13.80
CA GLU A 217 -7.14 11.58 -14.80
C GLU A 217 -7.84 11.17 -16.10
N SER A 218 -8.24 9.91 -16.25
CA SER A 218 -8.84 9.39 -17.47
C SER A 218 -10.26 9.91 -17.71
N THR A 219 -10.59 10.19 -18.98
CA THR A 219 -11.97 10.55 -19.36
C THR A 219 -12.95 9.41 -19.14
N ALA A 220 -12.48 8.16 -19.26
CA ALA A 220 -13.30 6.98 -19.03
C ALA A 220 -13.78 6.89 -17.57
N LEU A 221 -12.91 7.16 -16.60
CA LEU A 221 -13.32 7.22 -15.19
C LEU A 221 -14.25 8.41 -14.95
N ALA A 222 -13.98 9.57 -15.55
CA ALA A 222 -14.87 10.73 -15.45
C ALA A 222 -16.29 10.45 -15.98
N ASP A 223 -16.41 9.67 -17.06
CA ASP A 223 -17.70 9.27 -17.62
C ASP A 223 -18.42 8.23 -16.74
N ALA A 224 -17.69 7.25 -16.19
CA ALA A 224 -18.24 6.31 -15.21
C ALA A 224 -18.77 7.02 -13.95
N ASN A 225 -17.98 7.96 -13.41
CA ASN A 225 -18.37 8.82 -12.29
C ASN A 225 -19.62 9.65 -12.59
N ARG A 226 -19.73 10.21 -13.80
CA ARG A 226 -20.91 10.96 -14.22
C ARG A 226 -22.15 10.08 -14.27
N ALA A 227 -22.05 8.89 -14.85
CA ALA A 227 -23.19 7.95 -14.93
C ALA A 227 -23.68 7.54 -13.54
N TRP A 228 -22.75 7.23 -12.62
CA TRP A 228 -23.07 6.95 -11.23
C TRP A 228 -23.69 8.16 -10.51
N SER A 229 -23.11 9.35 -10.70
CA SER A 229 -23.57 10.61 -10.09
C SER A 229 -25.00 10.96 -10.54
N ASP A 230 -25.29 10.80 -11.84
CA ASP A 230 -26.63 11.00 -12.41
C ASP A 230 -27.65 10.02 -11.82
N CYS A 231 -27.23 8.80 -11.44
CA CYS A 231 -28.08 7.84 -10.72
C CYS A 231 -28.34 8.30 -9.28
N MET A 232 -27.29 8.66 -8.53
CA MET A 232 -27.40 9.15 -7.15
C MET A 232 -28.28 10.41 -7.05
N GLY A 233 -28.24 11.27 -8.08
CA GLY A 233 -29.10 12.45 -8.20
C GLY A 233 -30.59 12.14 -8.27
N GLN A 234 -30.99 10.94 -8.70
CA GLN A 234 -32.41 10.52 -8.72
C GLN A 234 -32.94 10.26 -7.31
N ASP A 235 -32.06 9.85 -6.40
CA ASP A 235 -32.34 9.65 -4.98
C ASP A 235 -32.11 10.93 -4.14
N GLY A 236 -31.67 12.02 -4.80
CA GLY A 236 -31.51 13.33 -4.18
C GLY A 236 -30.11 13.63 -3.63
N TYR A 237 -29.11 12.81 -3.97
CA TYR A 237 -27.72 13.02 -3.57
C TYR A 237 -26.91 13.75 -4.66
N ASP A 238 -25.97 14.60 -4.25
CA ASP A 238 -25.11 15.40 -5.16
C ASP A 238 -23.64 15.11 -4.85
N TYR A 239 -23.16 13.97 -5.35
CA TYR A 239 -21.78 13.51 -5.21
C TYR A 239 -21.13 13.34 -6.58
N ALA A 240 -19.86 13.75 -6.70
CA ALA A 240 -19.11 13.66 -7.95
C ALA A 240 -18.61 12.24 -8.26
N SER A 241 -18.39 11.43 -7.24
CA SER A 241 -17.96 10.03 -7.34
C SER A 241 -18.33 9.26 -6.06
N PRO A 242 -18.30 7.93 -6.07
CA PRO A 242 -18.52 7.14 -4.87
C PRO A 242 -17.53 7.47 -3.73
N GLU A 243 -16.26 7.72 -4.07
CA GLU A 243 -15.24 8.09 -3.08
C GLU A 243 -15.57 9.43 -2.42
N ALA A 244 -16.19 10.37 -3.15
CA ALA A 244 -16.65 11.62 -2.58
C ALA A 244 -17.81 11.43 -1.59
N ALA A 245 -18.70 10.46 -1.83
CA ALA A 245 -19.77 10.11 -0.90
C ALA A 245 -19.21 9.47 0.38
N GLU A 246 -18.27 8.54 0.27
CA GLU A 246 -17.59 7.93 1.42
C GLU A 246 -16.78 8.95 2.23
N ALA A 247 -16.03 9.82 1.54
CA ALA A 247 -15.22 10.85 2.16
C ALA A 247 -16.06 11.85 2.96
N HIS A 248 -17.28 12.18 2.51
CA HIS A 248 -18.22 13.01 3.26
C HIS A 248 -18.43 12.43 4.66
N PHE A 249 -18.85 11.17 4.76
CA PHE A 249 -19.16 10.56 6.06
C PHE A 249 -17.92 10.38 6.92
N THR A 250 -16.76 10.09 6.32
CA THR A 250 -15.49 10.03 7.05
C THR A 250 -15.14 11.38 7.70
N ILE A 251 -15.32 12.49 6.98
CA ILE A 251 -15.10 13.84 7.50
C ILE A 251 -16.07 14.12 8.66
N LEU A 252 -17.38 13.87 8.49
CA LEU A 252 -18.37 14.04 9.56
C LEU A 252 -18.05 13.18 10.79
N GLY A 253 -17.57 11.95 10.57
CA GLY A 253 -17.16 11.04 11.64
C GLY A 253 -16.01 11.57 12.48
N GLY A 254 -15.13 12.40 11.89
CA GLY A 254 -14.06 13.10 12.60
C GLY A 254 -14.53 14.33 13.39
N GLU A 255 -15.67 14.93 13.01
CA GLU A 255 -16.21 16.13 13.66
C GLU A 255 -17.12 15.81 14.85
N ILE A 256 -17.79 14.65 14.84
CA ILE A 256 -18.71 14.24 15.89
C ILE A 256 -17.96 13.63 17.09
N GLU A 257 -17.91 14.38 18.19
CA GLU A 257 -17.17 14.00 19.42
C GLU A 257 -17.67 12.72 20.09
N SER A 258 -18.96 12.39 19.93
CA SER A 258 -19.58 11.25 20.61
C SER A 258 -20.43 10.41 19.66
N ARG A 259 -19.98 9.18 19.41
CA ARG A 259 -20.70 8.19 18.59
C ARG A 259 -22.02 7.69 19.17
N THR A 260 -22.32 8.00 20.43
CA THR A 260 -23.59 7.62 21.08
C THR A 260 -24.60 8.76 21.13
N SER A 261 -24.22 9.96 20.66
CA SER A 261 -25.09 11.12 20.59
C SER A 261 -26.26 10.90 19.62
N ASP A 262 -27.33 11.67 19.78
CA ASP A 262 -28.47 11.62 18.84
C ASP A 262 -28.09 12.17 17.46
N GLU A 263 -27.09 13.06 17.40
CA GLU A 263 -26.47 13.52 16.16
C GLU A 263 -25.76 12.37 15.43
N ALA A 264 -24.91 11.60 16.12
CA ALA A 264 -24.26 10.42 15.55
C ALA A 264 -25.27 9.38 15.03
N LYS A 265 -26.38 9.16 15.73
CA LYS A 265 -27.43 8.24 15.27
C LYS A 265 -28.16 8.76 14.02
N ALA A 266 -28.39 10.07 13.95
CA ALA A 266 -29.03 10.68 12.79
C ALA A 266 -28.10 10.60 11.56
N VAL A 267 -26.82 10.90 11.73
CA VAL A 267 -25.82 10.77 10.66
C VAL A 267 -25.61 9.30 10.26
N ALA A 268 -25.62 8.36 11.20
CA ALA A 268 -25.56 6.92 10.87
C ALA A 268 -26.74 6.46 9.99
N ALA A 269 -27.94 6.97 10.23
CA ALA A 269 -29.11 6.64 9.40
C ALA A 269 -28.97 7.22 7.98
N ASP A 270 -28.43 8.44 7.85
CA ASP A 270 -28.15 9.08 6.57
C ASP A 270 -27.00 8.40 5.80
N GLU A 271 -25.97 7.95 6.52
CA GLU A 271 -24.86 7.15 5.99
C GLU A 271 -25.38 5.85 5.38
N ILE A 272 -26.21 5.10 6.12
CA ILE A 272 -26.81 3.85 5.63
C ILE A 272 -27.66 4.13 4.38
N ALA A 273 -28.52 5.14 4.42
CA ALA A 273 -29.37 5.49 3.28
C ALA A 273 -28.55 5.85 2.03
N THR A 274 -27.48 6.62 2.22
CA THR A 274 -26.58 7.02 1.12
C THR A 274 -25.83 5.82 0.56
N ALA A 275 -25.28 4.96 1.42
CA ALA A 275 -24.53 3.77 1.01
C ALA A 275 -25.42 2.75 0.28
N VAL A 276 -26.69 2.61 0.68
CA VAL A 276 -27.66 1.76 -0.04
C VAL A 276 -27.90 2.28 -1.46
N SER A 277 -28.13 3.58 -1.62
CA SER A 277 -28.25 4.19 -2.95
C SER A 277 -26.95 4.08 -3.76
N ASP A 278 -25.78 4.25 -3.13
CA ASP A 278 -24.48 4.06 -3.79
C ASP A 278 -24.36 2.65 -4.37
N GLN A 279 -24.62 1.61 -3.57
CA GLN A 279 -24.52 0.21 -4.03
C GLN A 279 -25.52 -0.10 -5.14
N GLN A 280 -26.75 0.42 -5.06
CA GLN A 280 -27.74 0.28 -6.12
C GLN A 280 -27.27 0.97 -7.40
N CYS A 281 -26.76 2.20 -7.32
CA CYS A 281 -26.26 2.94 -8.47
C CYS A 281 -25.01 2.34 -9.08
N ARG A 282 -24.09 1.79 -8.27
CA ARG A 282 -22.93 1.04 -8.75
C ARG A 282 -23.37 -0.19 -9.55
N SER A 283 -24.36 -0.93 -9.05
CA SER A 283 -24.94 -2.07 -9.77
C SER A 283 -25.63 -1.65 -11.07
N ASP A 284 -26.49 -0.62 -11.03
CA ASP A 284 -27.29 -0.21 -12.19
C ASP A 284 -26.44 0.38 -13.33
N THR A 285 -25.28 0.96 -13.00
CA THR A 285 -24.34 1.53 -13.96
C THR A 285 -23.18 0.60 -14.32
N ASN A 286 -23.09 -0.58 -13.69
CA ASN A 286 -21.91 -1.46 -13.73
C ASN A 286 -20.61 -0.70 -13.40
N TYR A 287 -20.67 0.19 -12.42
CA TYR A 287 -19.56 1.10 -12.08
C TYR A 287 -18.28 0.31 -11.77
N ASP A 288 -18.36 -0.68 -10.88
CA ASP A 288 -17.18 -1.42 -10.40
C ASP A 288 -16.51 -2.23 -11.54
N GLU A 289 -17.31 -2.92 -12.38
CA GLU A 289 -16.77 -3.60 -13.58
C GLU A 289 -16.13 -2.59 -14.53
N THR A 290 -16.76 -1.43 -14.73
CA THR A 290 -16.24 -0.39 -15.64
C THR A 290 -14.91 0.18 -15.14
N VAL A 291 -14.80 0.55 -13.87
CA VAL A 291 -13.56 1.07 -13.27
C VAL A 291 -12.46 0.02 -13.26
N GLN A 292 -12.80 -1.25 -13.00
CA GLN A 292 -11.87 -2.36 -13.11
C GLN A 292 -11.32 -2.47 -14.54
N GLN A 293 -12.19 -2.43 -15.56
CA GLN A 293 -11.76 -2.51 -16.96
C GLN A 293 -10.92 -1.30 -17.37
N ILE A 294 -11.24 -0.09 -16.91
CA ILE A 294 -10.41 1.11 -17.14
C ILE A 294 -9.00 0.87 -16.58
N THR A 295 -8.91 0.34 -15.37
CA THR A 295 -7.63 0.04 -14.71
C THR A 295 -6.85 -1.02 -15.48
N TRP A 296 -7.48 -2.15 -15.83
CA TRP A 296 -6.80 -3.22 -16.57
C TRP A 296 -6.36 -2.80 -17.97
N ASN A 297 -7.13 -1.93 -18.64
CA ASN A 297 -6.71 -1.36 -19.93
C ASN A 297 -5.51 -0.42 -19.75
N ALA A 298 -5.43 0.33 -18.64
CA ALA A 298 -4.27 1.14 -18.33
C ALA A 298 -3.03 0.28 -18.05
N GLU A 299 -3.20 -0.81 -17.30
CA GLU A 299 -2.15 -1.81 -17.05
C GLU A 299 -1.63 -2.36 -18.38
N GLN A 300 -2.53 -2.84 -19.25
CA GLN A 300 -2.14 -3.40 -20.55
C GLN A 300 -1.38 -2.38 -21.42
N GLN A 301 -1.83 -1.12 -21.45
CA GLN A 301 -1.15 -0.07 -22.22
C GLN A 301 0.27 0.20 -21.71
N ILE A 302 0.48 0.17 -20.39
CA ILE A 302 1.83 0.27 -19.82
C ILE A 302 2.67 -0.94 -20.25
N LEU A 303 2.13 -2.16 -20.14
CA LEU A 303 2.87 -3.36 -20.53
C LEU A 303 3.23 -3.38 -22.01
N ASP A 304 2.31 -2.95 -22.88
CA ASP A 304 2.54 -2.87 -24.33
C ASP A 304 3.58 -1.80 -24.68
N LEU A 305 3.50 -0.64 -24.03
CA LEU A 305 4.43 0.48 -24.24
C LEU A 305 5.87 0.12 -23.84
N TYR A 306 6.01 -0.68 -22.78
CA TYR A 306 7.31 -1.07 -22.21
C TYR A 306 7.66 -2.55 -22.44
N ALA A 307 7.09 -3.19 -23.47
CA ALA A 307 7.27 -4.63 -23.70
C ALA A 307 8.74 -5.07 -23.84
N ASP A 308 9.58 -4.24 -24.48
CA ASP A 308 11.01 -4.50 -24.63
C ASP A 308 11.75 -4.42 -23.27
N ASP A 309 11.41 -3.43 -22.44
CA ASP A 309 11.99 -3.24 -21.11
C ASP A 309 11.56 -4.37 -20.16
N ILE A 310 10.30 -4.79 -20.23
CA ILE A 310 9.78 -5.96 -19.50
C ILE A 310 10.54 -7.24 -19.89
N THR A 311 10.76 -7.45 -21.20
CA THR A 311 11.53 -8.60 -21.68
C THR A 311 12.96 -8.58 -21.14
N ALA A 312 13.60 -7.41 -21.14
CA ALA A 312 14.95 -7.24 -20.60
C ALA A 312 15.01 -7.40 -19.07
N LEU A 313 14.01 -6.92 -18.34
CA LEU A 313 13.86 -7.07 -16.89
C LEU A 313 13.75 -8.55 -16.51
N LEU A 314 12.83 -9.29 -17.15
CA LEU A 314 12.65 -10.72 -16.90
C LEU A 314 13.93 -11.51 -17.22
N GLY A 315 14.64 -11.14 -18.29
CA GLY A 315 15.95 -11.70 -18.60
C GLY A 315 17.01 -11.42 -17.52
N ALA A 316 17.01 -10.23 -16.92
CA ALA A 316 17.91 -9.88 -15.83
C ALA A 316 17.60 -10.66 -14.54
N ILE A 317 16.31 -10.86 -14.24
CA ILE A 317 15.87 -11.65 -13.08
C ILE A 317 16.30 -13.12 -13.22
N GLN A 318 16.23 -13.69 -14.43
CA GLN A 318 16.62 -15.09 -14.68
C GLN A 318 18.14 -15.33 -14.74
N ALA A 319 18.93 -14.28 -14.97
CA ALA A 319 20.38 -14.37 -15.08
C ALA A 319 21.11 -14.33 -13.72
N ASN A 320 20.41 -13.92 -12.65
CA ASN A 320 20.89 -13.84 -11.27
C ASN A 320 20.27 -14.92 -10.38
#